data_AF-A0A7W1A206-F1
#
_entry.id   AF-A0A7W1A206-F1
#
_cell.length_a   1.000
_cell.length_b   1.000
_cell.length_c   1.000
_cell.angle_alpha   90.00
_cell.angle_beta   90.00
_cell.angle_gamma   90.00
#
_symmetry.space_group_name_H-M   'P 1'
#
loop_
_entity.id
_entity.type
_entity.pdbx_description
1 polymer ?
#
loop_
_entity_poly.entity_id
_entity_poly.type
_entity_poly.pdbx_seq_one_letter_code
_entity_poly.pdbx_strand_id
1 'polypeptide(L)'
;MLRLSLLIATVLGATACQSARTPELTVLGVREAARHEVVFLQVTNPASRTMRLTKLEYTFASQGERVSSGEVSLSRDVPAGAAVVVEVPLDVDHDGPMMLRGKLIAELDQIVRTFTVSAQVDSR
;
A
#
# COMPACT_ATOMS: atom_id res chain seq x y z
N MET A 1 55.69 -38.87 -3.88
CA MET A 1 54.32 -38.57 -4.37
C MET A 1 53.39 -38.54 -3.17
N LEU A 2 52.98 -37.36 -2.70
CA LEU A 2 51.96 -37.23 -1.65
C LEU A 2 50.96 -36.15 -2.09
N ARG A 3 49.74 -36.60 -2.44
CA ARG A 3 48.63 -35.77 -2.88
C ARG A 3 47.88 -35.28 -1.64
N LEU A 4 47.89 -33.97 -1.39
CA LEU A 4 47.06 -33.34 -0.34
C LEU A 4 46.08 -32.39 -1.03
N SER A 5 44.91 -32.91 -1.38
CA SER A 5 43.82 -32.16 -2.00
C SER A 5 42.97 -31.52 -0.90
N LEU A 6 43.14 -30.22 -0.70
CA LEU A 6 42.40 -29.42 0.27
C LEU A 6 41.04 -28.98 -0.32
N LEU A 7 39.95 -29.58 0.15
CA LEU A 7 38.58 -29.18 -0.17
C LEU A 7 38.21 -27.98 0.73
N ILE A 8 38.15 -26.78 0.15
CA ILE A 8 37.62 -25.58 0.82
C ILE A 8 36.13 -25.47 0.49
N ALA A 9 35.29 -25.74 1.50
CA ALA A 9 33.84 -25.65 1.42
C ALA A 9 33.38 -24.19 1.36
N THR A 10 32.65 -23.85 0.30
CA THR A 10 32.05 -22.53 0.07
C THR A 10 30.74 -22.43 0.84
N VAL A 11 30.71 -21.71 1.96
CA VAL A 11 29.46 -21.39 2.67
C VAL A 11 28.84 -20.16 2.01
N LEU A 12 27.92 -20.37 1.06
CA LEU A 12 27.05 -19.31 0.55
C LEU A 12 25.96 -19.04 1.59
N GLY A 13 26.15 -17.99 2.39
CA GLY A 13 25.09 -17.41 3.21
C GLY A 13 24.07 -16.71 2.31
N ALA A 14 22.98 -17.40 1.96
CA ALA A 14 21.83 -16.78 1.33
C ALA A 14 21.10 -15.93 2.39
N THR A 15 21.33 -14.62 2.39
CA THR A 15 20.47 -13.66 3.09
C THR A 15 19.11 -13.64 2.40
N ALA A 16 18.19 -14.49 2.87
CA ALA A 16 16.79 -14.37 2.52
C ALA A 16 16.26 -13.07 3.15
N CYS A 17 16.34 -11.97 2.42
CA CYS A 17 15.57 -10.77 2.70
C CYS A 17 14.09 -11.15 2.62
N GLN A 18 13.49 -11.53 3.75
CA GLN A 18 12.05 -11.54 3.91
C GLN A 18 11.58 -10.08 3.91
N SER A 19 11.38 -9.51 2.72
CA SER A 19 10.64 -8.27 2.56
C SER A 19 9.31 -8.45 3.27
N ALA A 20 9.08 -7.67 4.33
CA ALA A 20 7.81 -7.66 5.03
C ALA A 20 6.71 -7.34 4.01
N ARG A 21 5.78 -8.29 3.82
CA ARG A 21 4.70 -8.16 2.83
C ARG A 21 3.79 -7.01 3.26
N THR A 22 3.94 -5.88 2.58
CA THR A 22 3.25 -4.62 2.87
C THR A 22 2.04 -4.49 1.95
N PRO A 23 0.87 -4.06 2.43
CA PRO A 23 -0.29 -3.82 1.59
C PRO A 23 0.03 -2.89 0.42
N GLU A 24 -0.54 -3.20 -0.74
CA GLU A 24 -0.34 -2.43 -1.96
C GLU A 24 -1.59 -1.62 -2.28
N LEU A 25 -1.39 -0.41 -2.79
CA LEU A 25 -2.45 0.45 -3.31
C LEU A 25 -2.38 0.51 -4.83
N THR A 26 -3.51 0.29 -5.49
CA THR A 26 -3.65 0.48 -6.93
C THR A 26 -4.82 1.42 -7.20
N VAL A 27 -4.58 2.50 -7.94
CA VAL A 27 -5.65 3.43 -8.33
C VAL A 27 -6.44 2.81 -9.47
N LEU A 28 -7.76 2.70 -9.29
CA LEU A 28 -8.69 2.20 -10.31
C LEU A 28 -9.26 3.33 -11.16
N GLY A 29 -9.28 4.55 -10.63
CA GLY A 29 -9.70 5.75 -11.33
C GLY A 29 -10.23 6.83 -10.38
N VAL A 30 -10.51 7.99 -10.96
CA VAL A 30 -11.18 9.13 -10.31
C VAL A 30 -12.56 9.28 -10.91
N ARG A 31 -13.58 9.54 -10.09
CA ARG A 31 -14.93 9.87 -10.56
C ARG A 31 -15.50 11.05 -9.79
N GLU A 32 -16.29 11.86 -10.48
CA GLU A 32 -17.13 12.86 -9.85
C GLU A 32 -18.22 12.19 -8.99
N ALA A 33 -18.32 12.60 -7.74
CA ALA A 33 -19.49 12.41 -6.89
C ALA A 33 -20.17 13.76 -6.67
N ALA A 34 -21.40 13.77 -6.15
CA ALA A 34 -22.27 14.95 -6.14
C ALA A 34 -21.69 16.25 -5.51
N ARG A 35 -20.57 16.19 -4.77
CA ARG A 35 -19.94 17.35 -4.11
C ARG A 35 -18.40 17.35 -4.12
N HIS A 36 -17.75 16.32 -4.64
CA HIS A 36 -16.29 16.16 -4.67
C HIS A 36 -15.90 15.04 -5.62
N GLU A 37 -14.65 15.02 -6.07
CA GLU A 37 -14.07 13.87 -6.75
C GLU A 37 -13.76 12.74 -5.75
N VAL A 38 -13.87 11.50 -6.20
CA VAL A 38 -13.55 10.31 -5.40
C VAL A 38 -12.51 9.48 -6.15
N VAL A 39 -11.42 9.17 -5.47
CA VAL A 39 -10.40 8.24 -5.95
C VAL A 39 -10.75 6.83 -5.48
N PHE A 40 -10.93 5.92 -6.43
CA PHE A 40 -11.15 4.51 -6.14
C PHE A 40 -9.81 3.79 -6.04
N LEU A 41 -9.51 3.24 -4.87
CA LEU A 41 -8.28 2.52 -4.59
C LEU A 41 -8.58 1.05 -4.34
N GLN A 42 -7.88 0.17 -5.05
CA GLN A 42 -7.77 -1.23 -4.65
C GLN A 42 -6.68 -1.36 -3.57
N VAL A 43 -7.03 -1.95 -2.45
CA VAL A 43 -6.11 -2.32 -1.36
C VAL A 43 -5.91 -3.83 -1.39
N THR A 44 -4.68 -4.28 -1.66
CA THR A 44 -4.33 -5.70 -1.72
C THR A 44 -3.71 -6.15 -0.40
N ASN A 45 -4.19 -7.28 0.14
CA ASN A 45 -3.61 -7.93 1.30
C ASN A 45 -2.64 -9.06 0.87
N PRO A 46 -1.31 -8.84 0.92
CA PRO A 46 -0.35 -9.87 0.53
C PRO A 46 -0.06 -10.90 1.66
N ALA A 47 -0.63 -10.70 2.85
CA ALA A 47 -0.45 -11.63 3.96
C ALA A 47 -1.16 -12.96 3.68
N SER A 48 -0.69 -14.02 4.32
CA SER A 48 -1.33 -15.35 4.27
C SER A 48 -2.55 -15.47 5.19
N ARG A 49 -3.03 -14.34 5.74
CA ARG A 49 -4.13 -14.28 6.71
C ARG A 49 -5.01 -13.07 6.42
N THR A 50 -6.24 -13.10 6.92
CA THR A 50 -7.17 -11.97 6.79
C THR A 50 -6.63 -10.73 7.50
N MET A 51 -6.74 -9.59 6.83
CA MET A 51 -6.36 -8.28 7.33
C MET A 51 -7.61 -7.42 7.50
N ARG A 52 -7.81 -6.84 8.69
CA ARG A 52 -8.91 -5.91 8.93
C ARG A 52 -8.43 -4.49 8.75
N LEU A 53 -8.87 -3.82 7.69
CA LEU A 53 -8.56 -2.41 7.46
C LEU A 53 -9.39 -1.56 8.43
N THR A 54 -8.73 -0.64 9.13
CA THR A 54 -9.37 0.21 10.14
C THR A 54 -9.35 1.68 9.75
N LYS A 55 -8.27 2.15 9.12
CA LYS A 55 -8.15 3.56 8.73
C LYS A 55 -7.13 3.77 7.62
N LEU A 56 -7.39 4.72 6.74
CA LEU A 56 -6.40 5.28 5.82
C LEU A 56 -6.26 6.77 6.10
N GLU A 57 -5.10 7.19 6.56
CA GLU A 57 -4.70 8.60 6.58
C GLU A 57 -4.01 8.92 5.26
N TYR A 58 -4.40 9.99 4.56
CA TYR A 58 -3.90 10.28 3.23
C TYR A 58 -3.54 11.75 3.01
N THR A 59 -2.68 11.97 2.02
CA THR A 59 -2.34 13.26 1.46
C THR A 59 -2.15 13.09 -0.05
N PHE A 60 -2.90 13.85 -0.83
CA PHE A 60 -2.66 14.03 -2.25
C PHE A 60 -1.68 15.18 -2.46
N ALA A 61 -0.67 14.96 -3.28
CA ALA A 61 0.27 16.00 -3.68
C ALA A 61 0.45 16.02 -5.20
N SER A 62 0.50 17.21 -5.78
CA SER A 62 0.88 17.44 -7.18
C SER A 62 2.08 18.38 -7.21
N GLN A 63 3.08 18.07 -8.04
CA GLN A 63 4.30 18.90 -8.19
C GLN A 63 5.01 19.24 -6.86
N GLY A 64 4.84 18.40 -5.83
CA GLY A 64 5.42 18.61 -4.50
C GLY A 64 4.57 19.47 -3.55
N GLU A 65 3.49 20.09 -4.03
CA GLU A 65 2.52 20.79 -3.21
C GLU A 65 1.39 19.87 -2.74
N ARG A 66 0.88 20.13 -1.54
CA ARG A 66 -0.28 19.43 -0.99
C ARG A 66 -1.54 19.96 -1.66
N VAL A 67 -2.28 19.06 -2.29
CA VAL A 67 -3.56 19.35 -2.96
C VAL A 67 -4.72 19.09 -2.01
N SER A 68 -4.72 17.93 -1.34
CA SER A 68 -5.74 17.55 -0.35
C SER A 68 -5.17 16.59 0.68
N SER A 69 -5.80 16.48 1.83
CA SER A 69 -5.45 15.52 2.87
C SER A 69 -6.64 15.22 3.76
N GLY A 70 -6.71 14.01 4.29
CA GLY A 70 -7.79 13.61 5.18
C GLY A 70 -7.56 12.23 5.77
N GLU A 71 -8.64 11.69 6.33
CA GLU A 71 -8.68 10.32 6.80
C GLU A 71 -9.99 9.65 6.39
N VAL A 72 -9.90 8.36 6.08
CA VAL A 72 -11.05 7.50 5.80
C VAL A 72 -11.07 6.40 6.84
N SER A 73 -12.15 6.34 7.62
CA SER A 73 -12.40 5.20 8.50
C SER A 73 -12.79 4.00 7.67
N LEU A 74 -12.06 2.90 7.84
CA LEU A 74 -12.27 1.64 7.14
C LEU A 74 -12.83 0.61 8.13
N SER A 75 -13.70 -0.25 7.64
CA SER A 75 -14.25 -1.37 8.43
C SER A 75 -14.50 -2.53 7.50
N ARG A 76 -13.41 -3.02 6.90
CA ARG A 76 -13.42 -4.05 5.86
C ARG A 76 -12.40 -5.12 6.21
N ASP A 77 -12.82 -6.37 6.10
CA ASP A 77 -11.92 -7.52 6.15
C ASP A 77 -11.47 -7.88 4.74
N VAL A 78 -10.16 -8.04 4.56
CA VAL A 78 -9.53 -8.44 3.30
C VAL A 78 -8.94 -9.83 3.49
N PRO A 79 -9.52 -10.88 2.88
CA PRO A 79 -8.96 -12.22 2.95
C PRO A 79 -7.50 -12.29 2.50
N ALA A 80 -6.82 -13.37 2.88
CA ALA A 80 -5.45 -13.63 2.46
C ALA A 80 -5.31 -13.60 0.93
N GLY A 81 -4.38 -12.80 0.41
CA GLY A 81 -4.13 -12.65 -1.04
C GLY A 81 -5.24 -11.95 -1.82
N ALA A 82 -6.30 -11.48 -1.17
CA ALA A 82 -7.41 -10.80 -1.81
C ALA A 82 -7.20 -9.28 -1.84
N ALA A 83 -8.12 -8.59 -2.51
CA ALA A 83 -8.15 -7.13 -2.55
C ALA A 83 -9.58 -6.61 -2.35
N VAL A 84 -9.70 -5.37 -1.86
CA VAL A 84 -10.96 -4.65 -1.73
C VAL A 84 -10.83 -3.25 -2.33
N VAL A 85 -11.94 -2.69 -2.79
CA VAL A 85 -11.99 -1.30 -3.26
C VAL A 85 -12.43 -0.38 -2.12
N VAL A 86 -11.71 0.72 -1.94
CA VAL A 86 -12.03 1.79 -1.01
C VAL A 86 -12.13 3.11 -1.77
N GLU A 87 -13.00 3.99 -1.27
CA GLU A 87 -13.23 5.31 -1.81
C GLU A 87 -12.48 6.33 -0.96
N VAL A 88 -11.70 7.19 -1.59
CA VAL A 88 -10.96 8.26 -0.93
C VAL A 88 -11.40 9.61 -1.48
N PRO A 89 -11.98 10.48 -0.65
CA PRO A 89 -12.41 11.81 -1.08
C PRO A 89 -11.23 12.67 -1.54
N LEU A 90 -11.40 13.32 -2.68
CA LEU A 90 -10.55 14.37 -3.19
C LEU A 90 -11.37 15.66 -3.18
N ASP A 91 -11.23 16.44 -2.11
CA ASP A 91 -12.06 17.62 -1.82
C ASP A 91 -11.76 18.85 -2.70
N VAL A 92 -10.99 18.68 -3.77
CA VAL A 92 -10.62 19.73 -4.71
C VAL A 92 -10.61 19.16 -6.12
N ASP A 93 -11.21 19.87 -7.06
CA ASP A 93 -11.07 19.54 -8.48
C ASP A 93 -9.62 19.85 -8.89
N HIS A 94 -8.89 18.83 -9.31
CA HIS A 94 -7.48 18.97 -9.68
C HIS A 94 -7.19 18.23 -10.98
N ASP A 95 -6.74 18.96 -11.99
CA ASP A 95 -6.30 18.40 -13.26
C ASP A 95 -4.82 18.01 -13.22
N GLY A 96 -4.52 16.78 -13.63
CA GLY A 96 -3.16 16.29 -13.85
C GLY A 96 -2.62 15.36 -12.76
N PRO A 97 -1.37 14.87 -12.94
CA PRO A 97 -0.84 13.80 -12.13
C PRO A 97 -0.68 14.21 -10.66
N MET A 98 -1.08 13.28 -9.79
CA MET A 98 -0.98 13.40 -8.35
C MET A 98 -0.35 12.15 -7.75
N MET A 99 0.18 12.30 -6.55
CA MET A 99 0.65 11.21 -5.72
C MET A 99 -0.19 11.18 -4.45
N LEU A 100 -0.89 10.07 -4.22
CA LEU A 100 -1.41 9.73 -2.90
C LEU A 100 -0.27 9.17 -2.06
N ARG A 101 -0.08 9.70 -0.86
CA ARG A 101 0.76 9.14 0.19
C ARG A 101 -0.05 9.00 1.46
N GLY A 102 0.21 7.96 2.24
CA GLY A 102 -0.60 7.74 3.42
C GLY A 102 -0.05 6.71 4.39
N LYS A 103 -0.83 6.52 5.45
CA LYS A 103 -0.67 5.47 6.44
C LYS A 103 -1.94 4.62 6.44
N LEU A 104 -1.80 3.37 6.03
CA LEU A 104 -2.85 2.37 6.16
C LEU A 104 -2.70 1.69 7.51
N ILE A 105 -3.72 1.81 8.35
CA ILE A 105 -3.80 1.15 9.65
C ILE A 105 -4.70 -0.07 9.48
N ALA A 106 -4.19 -1.22 9.89
CA ALA A 106 -4.90 -2.46 9.81
C ALA A 106 -4.55 -3.39 10.96
N GLU A 107 -5.48 -4.25 11.33
CA GLU A 107 -5.24 -5.34 12.26
C GLU A 107 -4.86 -6.61 11.49
N LEU A 108 -3.76 -7.23 11.89
CA LEU A 108 -3.29 -8.51 11.37
C LEU A 108 -2.84 -9.35 12.57
N ASP A 109 -3.42 -10.54 12.73
CA ASP A 109 -3.15 -11.42 13.87
C ASP A 109 -3.38 -10.74 15.24
N GLN A 110 -4.48 -9.98 15.38
CA GLN A 110 -4.81 -9.21 16.60
C GLN A 110 -3.80 -8.11 16.94
N ILE A 111 -2.86 -7.82 16.03
CA ILE A 111 -1.87 -6.75 16.18
C ILE A 111 -2.24 -5.62 15.21
N VAL A 112 -2.43 -4.43 15.77
CA VAL A 112 -2.59 -3.21 14.96
C VAL A 112 -1.23 -2.84 14.36
N ARG A 113 -1.19 -2.71 13.04
CA ARG A 113 -0.01 -2.34 12.27
C ARG A 113 -0.32 -1.12 11.42
N THR A 114 0.71 -0.30 11.23
CA THR A 114 0.67 0.87 10.37
C THR A 114 1.62 0.65 9.19
N PHE A 115 1.11 0.81 7.98
CA PHE A 115 1.84 0.63 6.74
C PHE A 115 1.93 1.97 6.01
N THR A 116 3.13 2.40 5.65
CA THR A 116 3.30 3.52 4.73
C THR A 116 2.93 3.04 3.33
N VAL A 117 2.02 3.76 2.68
CA VAL A 117 1.49 3.40 1.37
C VAL A 117 1.53 4.61 0.43
N SER A 118 1.63 4.35 -0.87
CA SER A 118 1.58 5.37 -1.89
C SER A 118 1.01 4.84 -3.20
N ALA A 119 0.35 5.69 -3.97
CA ALA A 119 -0.10 5.38 -5.32
C ALA A 119 -0.09 6.63 -6.20
N GLN A 120 0.29 6.48 -7.47
CA GLN A 120 0.12 7.53 -8.47
C GLN A 120 -1.35 7.58 -8.90
N VAL A 121 -1.90 8.79 -8.93
CA VAL A 121 -3.27 9.09 -9.35
C VAL A 121 -3.17 9.93 -10.61
N ASP A 122 -3.76 9.46 -11.69
CA ASP A 122 -3.92 10.25 -12.90
C ASP A 122 -5.38 10.73 -12.94
N SER A 123 -5.61 11.99 -12.57
CA SER A 123 -6.88 12.67 -12.87
C SER A 123 -6.91 13.04 -14.35
N ARG A 124 -8.11 12.98 -14.96
CA ARG A 124 -8.31 13.11 -16.40
C ARG A 124 -8.47 14.55 -16.81
#